data_AF-A0A0R3Q5F3-F1
#
_entry.id   AF-A0A0R3Q5F3-F1
#
_cell.length_a   1.000
_cell.length_b   1.000
_cell.length_c   1.000
_cell.angle_alpha   90.00
_cell.angle_beta   90.00
_cell.angle_gamma   90.00
#
_symmetry.space_group_name_H-M   'P 1'
#
loop_
_entity.id
_entity.type
_entity.pdbx_description
1 polymer ?
#
loop_
_entity_poly.entity_id
_entity_poly.type
_entity_poly.pdbx_seq_one_letter_code
_entity_poly.pdbx_strand_id
1 'polypeptide(L)'
;MKSEKLPIIFIKQQWSNEELKLVEITIQESLSMRKQLWHDEIKKLSALQGRKAQEERVKKLNHWINNTSVQYYCLSSSESDFENNLIKVMYRKAPIKCTHQLITTVSQRPPFYSADVKIRSQLQALHWTPLPQPDEAQITFKIAFPRSCLTRSELFELVKRISNAYRWQYQYEWSHGMLLRIEAAKIAIIQHDPETLEISGRIDNAITDDNSDTVPMKSVWPYLSIALTAAIEYFDELSSQYIIRIIPFGNIFYAEKNALPRAFDLTQLLISNDFLKRVAYRDNGILHHLNLVQLFPELKPKTLAEIDEMKAKSNNSTGKEENESRNDPMFLPLPERSYTTGCGRRVSFGSVKCIPQPLQKIEPDVELDDMPNEKSKKTQYEIMVDNYVDLIMDETMRQIKIS
;
A
#
# COMPACT_ATOMS: atom_id res chain seq x y z
N MET A 1 -7.86 -27.21 -2.37
CA MET A 1 -8.02 -27.15 -3.85
C MET A 1 -6.72 -26.63 -4.44
N LYS A 2 -6.10 -27.32 -5.40
CA LYS A 2 -4.97 -26.74 -6.14
C LYS A 2 -5.52 -25.58 -6.96
N SER A 3 -5.06 -24.35 -6.73
CA SER A 3 -5.33 -23.22 -7.61
C SER A 3 -4.85 -23.60 -9.02
N GLU A 4 -5.77 -23.90 -9.92
CA GLU A 4 -5.42 -24.20 -11.31
C GLU A 4 -4.93 -22.91 -11.96
N LYS A 5 -3.63 -22.83 -12.27
CA LYS A 5 -3.01 -21.66 -12.89
C LYS A 5 -3.62 -21.36 -14.25
N LEU A 6 -4.00 -20.10 -14.47
CA LEU A 6 -4.54 -19.63 -15.75
C LEU A 6 -3.48 -19.79 -16.84
N PRO A 7 -3.81 -20.41 -17.99
CA PRO A 7 -2.87 -20.52 -19.08
C PRO A 7 -2.67 -19.18 -19.77
N ILE A 8 -1.47 -18.95 -20.32
CA ILE A 8 -1.20 -17.80 -21.17
C ILE A 8 -1.64 -18.14 -22.59
N ILE A 9 -2.50 -17.31 -23.20
CA ILE A 9 -3.00 -17.55 -24.55
C ILE A 9 -2.46 -16.46 -25.47
N PHE A 10 -1.70 -16.86 -26.48
CA PHE A 10 -1.23 -16.00 -27.55
C PHE A 10 -2.11 -16.22 -28.78
N ILE A 11 -2.66 -15.15 -29.33
CA ILE A 11 -3.52 -15.19 -30.52
C ILE A 11 -2.87 -14.34 -31.60
N LYS A 12 -2.69 -14.91 -32.79
CA LYS A 12 -2.19 -14.23 -33.98
C LYS A 12 -2.95 -14.73 -35.20
N GLN A 13 -2.98 -13.96 -36.29
CA GLN A 13 -3.61 -14.41 -37.54
C GLN A 13 -3.03 -15.73 -38.04
N GLN A 14 -1.70 -15.81 -38.17
CA GLN A 14 -0.94 -17.01 -38.50
C GLN A 14 0.38 -17.00 -37.73
N TRP A 15 0.78 -18.16 -37.22
CA TRP A 15 2.07 -18.38 -36.58
C TRP A 15 3.05 -19.02 -37.54
N SER A 16 4.28 -18.52 -37.58
CA SER A 16 5.39 -19.26 -38.19
C SER A 16 6.06 -20.18 -37.17
N ASN A 17 6.75 -21.22 -37.65
CA ASN A 17 7.53 -22.12 -36.79
C ASN A 17 8.63 -21.39 -36.01
N GLU A 18 9.20 -20.32 -36.59
CA GLU A 18 10.23 -19.49 -35.95
C GLU A 18 9.66 -18.70 -34.77
N GLU A 19 8.45 -18.15 -34.92
CA GLU A 19 7.77 -17.42 -33.85
C GLU A 19 7.31 -18.33 -32.72
N LEU A 20 6.82 -19.54 -33.03
CA LEU A 20 6.48 -20.53 -32.00
C LEU A 20 7.70 -20.91 -31.16
N LYS A 21 8.85 -21.13 -31.83
CA LYS A 21 10.13 -21.35 -31.14
C LYS A 21 10.54 -20.13 -30.30
N LEU A 22 10.36 -18.91 -30.82
CA LEU A 22 10.68 -17.70 -30.08
C LEU A 22 9.82 -17.55 -28.82
N VAL A 23 8.52 -17.82 -28.89
CA VAL A 23 7.62 -17.83 -27.73
C VAL A 23 8.08 -18.87 -26.71
N GLU A 24 8.38 -20.09 -27.15
CA GLU A 24 8.87 -21.16 -26.28
C GLU A 24 10.18 -20.76 -25.58
N ILE A 25 11.16 -20.26 -26.33
CA ILE A 25 12.44 -19.77 -25.80
C ILE A 25 12.20 -18.67 -24.77
N THR A 26 11.39 -17.66 -25.10
CA THR A 26 11.09 -16.53 -24.21
C THR A 26 10.47 -16.99 -22.89
N ILE A 27 9.54 -17.96 -22.95
CA ILE A 27 8.93 -18.53 -21.76
C ILE A 27 9.96 -19.28 -20.94
N GLN A 28 10.78 -20.15 -21.57
CA GLN A 28 11.80 -20.92 -20.85
C GLN A 28 12.88 -20.03 -20.23
N GLU A 29 13.31 -18.98 -20.92
CA GLU A 29 14.24 -17.98 -20.40
C GLU A 29 13.65 -17.25 -19.19
N SER A 30 12.41 -16.77 -19.28
CA SER A 30 11.72 -16.10 -18.18
C SER A 30 11.58 -17.01 -16.95
N LEU A 31 11.22 -18.28 -17.17
CA LEU A 31 11.14 -19.28 -16.11
C LEU A 31 12.50 -19.57 -15.48
N SER A 32 13.56 -19.64 -16.29
CA SER A 32 14.92 -19.90 -15.82
C SER A 32 15.48 -18.73 -15.01
N MET A 33 15.29 -17.49 -15.49
CA MET A 33 15.66 -16.28 -14.75
C MET A 33 14.93 -16.19 -13.41
N ARG A 34 13.64 -16.49 -13.39
CA ARG A 34 12.83 -16.51 -12.16
C ARG A 34 13.33 -17.57 -11.18
N LYS A 35 13.64 -18.79 -11.65
CA LYS A 35 14.24 -19.82 -10.80
C LYS A 35 15.58 -19.36 -10.23
N GLN A 36 16.44 -18.80 -11.06
CA GLN A 36 17.77 -18.33 -10.65
C GLN A 36 17.67 -17.28 -9.54
N LEU A 37 16.78 -16.30 -9.68
CA LEU A 37 16.53 -15.26 -8.67
C LEU A 37 16.28 -15.87 -7.27
N TRP A 38 15.44 -16.91 -7.20
CA TRP A 38 15.09 -17.53 -5.92
C TRP A 38 16.16 -18.48 -5.39
N HIS A 39 16.94 -19.13 -6.26
CA HIS A 39 18.13 -19.87 -5.83
C HIS A 39 19.18 -18.93 -5.24
N ASP A 40 19.39 -17.75 -5.84
CA ASP A 40 20.31 -16.74 -5.33
C ASP A 40 19.86 -16.21 -3.96
N GLU A 41 18.54 -16.03 -3.77
CA GLU A 41 17.98 -15.62 -2.48
C GLU A 41 18.17 -16.71 -1.41
N ILE A 42 17.92 -17.98 -1.74
CA ILE A 42 18.20 -19.11 -0.83
C ILE A 42 19.69 -19.14 -0.45
N LYS A 43 20.59 -18.90 -1.41
CA LYS A 43 22.03 -18.84 -1.18
C LYS A 43 22.44 -17.69 -0.26
N LYS A 44 21.81 -16.52 -0.36
CA LYS A 44 22.04 -15.42 0.60
C LYS A 44 21.61 -15.80 2.01
N LEU A 45 20.48 -16.51 2.13
CA LEU A 45 19.94 -16.95 3.41
C LEU A 45 20.69 -18.14 4.02
N SER A 46 21.52 -18.87 3.25
CA SER A 46 22.25 -20.03 3.76
C SER A 46 23.27 -19.68 4.84
N ALA A 47 23.79 -18.45 4.82
CA ALA A 47 24.68 -17.94 5.88
C ALA A 47 23.96 -17.75 7.24
N LEU A 48 22.62 -17.79 7.24
CA LEU A 48 21.76 -17.55 8.40
C LEU A 48 20.93 -18.81 8.77
N GLN A 49 21.46 -20.01 8.48
CA GLN A 49 20.77 -21.29 8.72
C GLN A 49 20.42 -21.55 10.20
N GLY A 50 19.37 -22.36 10.40
CA GLY A 50 18.90 -22.80 11.73
C GLY A 50 18.03 -21.77 12.45
N ARG A 51 17.42 -20.84 11.71
CA ARG A 51 16.58 -19.76 12.23
C ARG A 51 15.18 -19.92 11.70
N LYS A 52 14.16 -19.73 12.54
CA LYS A 52 12.76 -19.95 12.17
C LYS A 52 12.32 -19.12 10.95
N ALA A 53 12.62 -17.83 10.93
CA ALA A 53 12.30 -16.95 9.79
C ALA A 53 13.01 -17.40 8.50
N GLN A 54 14.24 -17.90 8.61
CA GLN A 54 15.00 -18.41 7.47
C GLN A 54 14.37 -19.70 6.92
N GLU A 55 14.02 -20.65 7.80
CA GLU A 55 13.37 -21.91 7.42
C GLU A 55 12.01 -21.67 6.76
N GLU A 56 11.20 -20.77 7.33
CA GLU A 56 9.93 -20.34 6.76
C GLU A 56 10.11 -19.75 5.35
N ARG A 57 11.06 -18.81 5.21
CA ARG A 57 11.33 -18.15 3.94
C ARG A 57 11.86 -19.14 2.89
N VAL A 58 12.80 -20.01 3.24
CA VAL A 58 13.35 -21.02 2.31
C VAL A 58 12.28 -22.03 1.89
N LYS A 59 11.40 -22.45 2.80
CA LYS A 59 10.26 -23.31 2.44
C LYS A 59 9.35 -22.63 1.41
N LYS A 60 9.09 -21.34 1.57
CA LYS A 60 8.30 -20.52 0.63
C LYS A 60 8.99 -20.37 -0.73
N LEU A 61 10.30 -20.06 -0.74
CA LEU A 61 11.10 -19.96 -1.96
C LEU A 61 11.15 -21.29 -2.73
N ASN A 62 11.36 -22.41 -2.03
CA ASN A 62 11.33 -23.75 -2.64
C ASN A 62 9.94 -24.07 -3.21
N HIS A 63 8.88 -23.71 -2.51
CA HIS A 63 7.52 -23.86 -3.03
C HIS A 63 7.33 -23.08 -4.35
N TRP A 64 7.81 -21.84 -4.42
CA TRP A 64 7.76 -21.04 -5.65
C TRP A 64 8.57 -21.64 -6.80
N ILE A 65 9.79 -22.14 -6.54
CA ILE A 65 10.64 -22.81 -7.52
C ILE A 65 9.96 -24.08 -8.06
N ASN A 66 9.37 -24.88 -7.18
CA ASN A 66 8.69 -26.12 -7.57
C ASN A 66 7.38 -25.84 -8.32
N ASN A 67 6.72 -24.72 -8.01
CA ASN A 67 5.52 -24.25 -8.69
C ASN A 67 5.83 -23.24 -9.80
N THR A 68 6.94 -23.37 -10.54
CA THR A 68 7.22 -22.44 -11.66
C THR A 68 6.65 -22.89 -13.01
N SER A 69 5.80 -23.92 -13.09
CA SER A 69 5.20 -24.32 -14.38
C SER A 69 4.20 -23.30 -14.92
N VAL A 70 4.26 -23.04 -16.24
CA VAL A 70 3.32 -22.20 -16.98
C VAL A 70 2.73 -23.03 -18.12
N GLN A 71 1.41 -23.10 -18.19
CA GLN A 71 0.72 -23.61 -19.37
C GLN A 71 0.53 -22.44 -20.33
N TYR A 72 0.86 -22.63 -21.60
CA TYR A 72 0.62 -21.62 -22.62
C TYR A 72 0.11 -22.27 -23.91
N TYR A 73 -0.65 -21.50 -24.69
CA TYR A 73 -1.23 -21.91 -25.95
C TYR A 73 -0.99 -20.81 -26.99
N CYS A 74 -0.53 -21.19 -28.18
CA CYS A 74 -0.47 -20.30 -29.34
C CYS A 74 -1.57 -20.74 -30.30
N LEU A 75 -2.54 -19.87 -30.57
CA LEU A 75 -3.69 -20.15 -31.42
C LEU A 75 -3.65 -19.23 -32.65
N SER A 76 -3.94 -19.79 -33.82
CA SER A 76 -4.06 -19.02 -35.06
C SER A 76 -5.53 -18.65 -35.28
N SER A 77 -5.84 -17.37 -35.45
CA SER A 77 -7.22 -16.95 -35.71
C SER A 77 -7.70 -17.30 -37.12
N SER A 78 -6.79 -17.71 -38.02
CA SER A 78 -7.15 -18.21 -39.36
C SER A 78 -7.49 -19.71 -39.40
N GLU A 79 -7.34 -20.44 -38.28
CA GLU A 79 -7.72 -21.86 -38.22
C GLU A 79 -9.24 -22.01 -38.19
N SER A 80 -9.78 -22.95 -38.96
CA SER A 80 -11.22 -23.24 -39.00
C SER A 80 -11.79 -23.66 -37.64
N ASP A 81 -10.96 -24.24 -36.78
CA ASP A 81 -11.32 -24.71 -35.44
C ASP A 81 -10.89 -23.75 -34.31
N PHE A 82 -10.50 -22.50 -34.63
CA PHE A 82 -10.03 -21.53 -33.65
C PHE A 82 -10.99 -21.36 -32.46
N GLU A 83 -12.29 -21.17 -32.73
CA GLU A 83 -13.31 -20.98 -31.70
C GLU A 83 -13.43 -22.21 -30.79
N ASN A 84 -13.46 -23.41 -31.38
CA ASN A 84 -13.50 -24.66 -30.63
C ASN A 84 -12.24 -24.88 -29.77
N ASN A 85 -11.07 -24.51 -30.29
CA ASN A 85 -9.79 -24.62 -29.58
C ASN A 85 -9.70 -23.60 -28.43
N LEU A 86 -10.11 -22.36 -28.66
CA LEU A 86 -10.18 -21.33 -27.63
C LEU A 86 -11.18 -21.74 -26.53
N ILE A 87 -12.38 -22.20 -26.90
CA ILE A 87 -13.37 -22.72 -25.96
C ILE A 87 -12.76 -23.86 -25.15
N LYS A 88 -12.13 -24.88 -25.74
CA LYS A 88 -11.51 -25.99 -24.98
C LYS A 88 -10.49 -25.53 -23.94
N VAL A 89 -9.69 -24.50 -24.25
CA VAL A 89 -8.71 -23.92 -23.32
C VAL A 89 -9.40 -23.14 -22.21
N MET A 90 -10.47 -22.41 -22.54
CA MET A 90 -11.21 -21.52 -21.63
C MET A 90 -12.23 -22.29 -20.74
N TYR A 91 -12.89 -23.31 -21.26
CA TYR A 91 -13.94 -24.11 -20.60
C TYR A 91 -13.41 -25.01 -19.47
N ARG A 92 -12.09 -25.20 -19.39
CA ARG A 92 -11.44 -25.88 -18.27
C ARG A 92 -11.55 -25.10 -16.95
N LYS A 93 -12.19 -23.91 -16.92
CA LYS A 93 -12.18 -23.02 -15.75
C LYS A 93 -13.54 -22.42 -15.43
N ALA A 94 -13.70 -22.07 -14.15
CA ALA A 94 -14.78 -21.26 -13.61
C ALA A 94 -15.11 -20.06 -14.52
N PRO A 95 -16.36 -19.56 -14.52
CA PRO A 95 -16.82 -18.55 -15.47
C PRO A 95 -15.83 -17.41 -15.60
N ILE A 96 -15.26 -17.27 -16.80
CA ILE A 96 -14.28 -16.24 -17.11
C ILE A 96 -15.01 -14.92 -17.09
N LYS A 97 -14.81 -14.18 -16.00
CA LYS A 97 -15.31 -12.81 -15.90
C LYS A 97 -14.44 -11.97 -16.82
N CYS A 98 -14.96 -11.66 -18.00
CA CYS A 98 -14.29 -10.73 -18.90
C CYS A 98 -14.22 -9.37 -18.19
N THR A 99 -13.03 -9.01 -17.70
CA THR A 99 -12.73 -7.67 -17.20
C THR A 99 -12.47 -6.71 -18.37
N HIS A 100 -13.19 -6.85 -19.49
CA HIS A 100 -13.47 -5.73 -20.39
C HIS A 100 -14.68 -4.94 -19.87
N GLN A 101 -14.66 -4.64 -18.58
CA GLN A 101 -15.17 -3.34 -18.18
C GLN A 101 -13.91 -2.51 -18.05
N LEU A 102 -13.71 -1.56 -18.97
CA LEU A 102 -13.37 -0.23 -18.49
C LEU A 102 -14.39 0.02 -17.38
N ILE A 103 -14.00 -0.24 -16.13
CA ILE A 103 -14.82 0.07 -14.97
C ILE A 103 -14.79 1.60 -14.94
N THR A 104 -15.64 2.21 -15.77
CA THR A 104 -16.08 3.61 -15.68
C THR A 104 -16.91 3.84 -14.41
N THR A 105 -16.95 2.86 -13.50
CA THR A 105 -17.64 2.95 -12.21
C THR A 105 -16.72 3.05 -10.99
N VAL A 106 -15.38 3.07 -11.14
CA VAL A 106 -14.56 3.74 -10.11
C VAL A 106 -14.77 5.23 -10.37
N SER A 107 -15.67 5.84 -9.59
CA SER A 107 -16.06 7.25 -9.64
C SER A 107 -15.00 8.16 -10.29
N GLN A 108 -15.07 8.33 -11.62
CA GLN A 108 -14.52 9.51 -12.29
C GLN A 108 -15.44 10.73 -12.10
N ARG A 109 -16.43 10.63 -11.21
CA ARG A 109 -17.08 11.82 -10.67
C ARG A 109 -16.19 12.35 -9.54
N PRO A 110 -15.55 13.53 -9.68
CA PRO A 110 -15.39 14.34 -8.49
C PRO A 110 -16.80 14.53 -7.90
N PRO A 111 -17.01 14.38 -6.58
CA PRO A 111 -18.34 14.55 -6.00
C PRO A 111 -18.68 16.04 -5.94
N PHE A 112 -18.85 16.67 -7.10
CA PHE A 112 -19.64 17.88 -7.21
C PHE A 112 -21.09 17.43 -7.31
N TYR A 113 -21.83 17.61 -6.21
CA TYR A 113 -23.23 18.05 -6.12
C TYR A 113 -23.79 17.75 -4.71
N SER A 114 -23.27 18.48 -3.71
CA SER A 114 -24.08 19.26 -2.76
C SER A 114 -23.12 20.16 -1.99
N ALA A 115 -23.22 21.46 -2.27
CA ALA A 115 -22.24 22.45 -1.90
C ALA A 115 -22.23 22.74 -0.39
N ASP A 116 -21.04 23.09 0.09
CA ASP A 116 -20.76 23.91 1.26
C ASP A 116 -20.46 23.25 2.62
N VAL A 117 -20.91 22.02 2.91
CA VAL A 117 -20.53 21.36 4.19
C VAL A 117 -19.55 20.20 4.01
N LYS A 118 -19.60 19.48 2.87
CA LYS A 118 -18.80 18.25 2.65
C LYS A 118 -17.42 18.49 2.02
N ILE A 119 -17.24 19.61 1.32
CA ILE A 119 -15.98 19.94 0.65
C ILE A 119 -14.88 20.30 1.67
N ARG A 120 -15.25 20.97 2.78
CA ARG A 120 -14.31 21.26 3.87
C ARG A 120 -13.80 20.00 4.59
N SER A 121 -14.62 18.95 4.69
CA SER A 121 -14.17 17.65 5.22
C SER A 121 -13.36 16.82 4.22
N GLN A 122 -13.52 17.02 2.91
CA GLN A 122 -12.83 16.26 1.87
C GLN A 122 -11.38 16.72 1.64
N LEU A 123 -11.10 18.02 1.78
CA LEU A 123 -9.73 18.55 1.70
C LEU A 123 -8.93 18.31 3.00
N GLN A 124 -9.61 18.13 4.14
CA GLN A 124 -8.98 17.67 5.40
C GLN A 124 -8.73 16.14 5.43
N ALA A 125 -9.22 15.38 4.42
CA ALA A 125 -9.23 13.92 4.45
C ALA A 125 -7.97 13.24 3.87
N LEU A 126 -7.09 13.97 3.17
CA LEU A 126 -5.87 13.44 2.55
C LEU A 126 -4.60 14.04 3.17
N HIS A 127 -4.42 13.91 4.49
CA HIS A 127 -3.11 14.13 5.11
C HIS A 127 -2.15 12.93 4.92
N TRP A 128 -2.40 12.08 3.92
CA TRP A 128 -1.48 11.01 3.58
C TRP A 128 -0.54 11.48 2.47
N THR A 129 0.72 11.64 2.85
CA THR A 129 1.85 11.93 1.97
C THR A 129 2.75 10.69 1.88
N PRO A 130 3.53 10.48 0.81
CA PRO A 130 4.45 9.33 0.74
C PRO A 130 5.44 9.28 1.92
N LEU A 131 5.91 10.44 2.36
CA LEU A 131 6.75 10.60 3.54
C LEU A 131 5.92 11.12 4.73
N PRO A 132 6.12 10.59 5.96
CA PRO A 132 5.48 11.13 7.14
C PRO A 132 5.99 12.54 7.45
N GLN A 133 5.18 13.32 8.15
CA GLN A 133 5.62 14.59 8.71
C GLN A 133 6.67 14.36 9.83
N PRO A 134 7.47 15.39 10.21
CA PRO A 134 8.52 15.24 11.22
C PRO A 134 8.03 14.77 12.60
N ASP A 135 6.78 15.05 12.92
CA ASP A 135 6.06 14.67 14.14
C ASP A 135 5.29 13.35 14.01
N GLU A 136 5.30 12.70 12.85
CA GLU A 136 4.66 11.41 12.62
C GLU A 136 5.68 10.25 12.63
N ALA A 137 5.27 9.12 13.19
CA ALA A 137 5.98 7.85 13.06
C ALA A 137 5.25 6.94 12.07
N GLN A 138 6.01 6.27 11.19
CA GLN A 138 5.45 5.35 10.21
C GLN A 138 6.30 4.09 10.07
N ILE A 139 5.63 2.95 9.93
CA ILE A 139 6.22 1.71 9.43
C ILE A 139 5.61 1.42 8.07
N THR A 140 6.45 1.21 7.06
CA THR A 140 6.03 0.79 5.72
C THR A 140 6.58 -0.57 5.38
N PHE A 141 5.69 -1.49 5.00
CA PHE A 141 6.04 -2.72 4.30
C PHE A 141 6.03 -2.46 2.80
N LYS A 142 7.21 -2.47 2.19
CA LYS A 142 7.39 -2.40 0.74
C LYS A 142 7.48 -3.81 0.18
N ILE A 143 6.44 -4.21 -0.54
CA ILE A 143 6.30 -5.53 -1.16
C ILE A 143 6.63 -5.38 -2.64
N ALA A 144 7.72 -6.03 -3.06
CA ALA A 144 8.17 -6.03 -4.44
C ALA A 144 7.86 -7.38 -5.11
N PHE A 145 7.42 -7.35 -6.36
CA PHE A 145 7.07 -8.52 -7.17
C PHE A 145 8.09 -8.73 -8.31
N PRO A 146 9.32 -9.18 -8.02
CA PRO A 146 10.33 -9.30 -9.06
C PRO A 146 9.90 -10.37 -10.08
N ARG A 147 9.79 -9.98 -11.35
CA ARG A 147 9.33 -10.85 -12.47
C ARG A 147 7.87 -11.31 -12.33
N SER A 148 7.05 -10.55 -11.62
CA SER A 148 5.60 -10.68 -11.54
C SER A 148 4.98 -9.29 -11.50
N CYS A 149 3.66 -9.19 -11.59
CA CYS A 149 2.95 -7.94 -11.42
C CYS A 149 1.69 -8.14 -10.59
N LEU A 150 1.30 -7.12 -9.85
CA LEU A 150 -0.01 -6.98 -9.23
C LEU A 150 -0.90 -6.20 -10.19
N THR A 151 -1.89 -6.85 -10.78
CA THR A 151 -2.87 -6.22 -11.66
C THR A 151 -3.83 -5.34 -10.86
N ARG A 152 -4.47 -4.38 -11.53
CA ARG A 152 -5.48 -3.52 -10.89
C ARG A 152 -6.67 -4.31 -10.33
N SER A 153 -7.08 -5.39 -11.00
CA SER A 153 -8.13 -6.28 -10.49
C SER A 153 -7.70 -7.00 -9.21
N GLU A 154 -6.43 -7.40 -9.11
CA GLU A 154 -5.90 -8.04 -7.92
C GLU A 154 -5.76 -7.03 -6.77
N LEU A 155 -5.35 -5.79 -7.07
CA LEU A 155 -5.36 -4.70 -6.08
C LEU A 155 -6.77 -4.46 -5.54
N PHE A 156 -7.78 -4.40 -6.40
CA PHE A 156 -9.17 -4.18 -5.98
C PHE A 156 -9.67 -5.27 -5.03
N GLU A 157 -9.44 -6.54 -5.35
CA GLU A 157 -9.83 -7.65 -4.46
C GLU A 157 -9.01 -7.67 -3.17
N LEU A 158 -7.72 -7.34 -3.22
CA LEU A 158 -6.88 -7.20 -2.03
C LEU A 158 -7.42 -6.12 -1.09
N VAL A 159 -7.67 -4.92 -1.62
CA VAL A 159 -8.19 -3.77 -0.86
C VAL A 159 -9.54 -4.11 -0.23
N LYS A 160 -10.42 -4.77 -0.97
CA LYS A 160 -11.71 -5.26 -0.46
C LYS A 160 -11.55 -6.30 0.65
N ARG A 161 -10.60 -7.23 0.54
CA ARG A 161 -10.31 -8.19 1.62
C ARG A 161 -9.84 -7.49 2.89
N ILE A 162 -8.92 -6.54 2.77
CA ILE A 162 -8.42 -5.77 3.93
C ILE A 162 -9.53 -4.92 4.55
N SER A 163 -10.35 -4.25 3.73
CA SER A 163 -11.52 -3.49 4.18
C SER A 163 -12.50 -4.35 5.00
N ASN A 164 -12.72 -5.60 4.58
CA ASN A 164 -13.62 -6.53 5.24
C ASN A 164 -12.99 -7.30 6.43
N ALA A 165 -11.66 -7.29 6.56
CA ALA A 165 -10.96 -8.01 7.62
C ALA A 165 -11.18 -7.41 9.02
N TYR A 166 -11.62 -6.14 9.09
CA TYR A 166 -11.87 -5.44 10.35
C TYR A 166 -12.95 -4.35 10.22
N ARG A 167 -13.52 -3.93 11.34
CA ARG A 167 -14.49 -2.82 11.39
C ARG A 167 -13.77 -1.48 11.52
N TRP A 168 -13.32 -0.94 10.39
CA TRP A 168 -12.65 0.36 10.33
C TRP A 168 -13.62 1.54 10.58
N GLN A 169 -13.17 2.58 11.28
CA GLN A 169 -13.98 3.79 11.52
C GLN A 169 -14.10 4.67 10.27
N TYR A 170 -13.06 4.67 9.44
CA TYR A 170 -13.02 5.42 8.20
C TYR A 170 -12.32 4.60 7.12
N GLN A 171 -12.86 4.67 5.90
CA GLN A 171 -12.32 4.01 4.72
C GLN A 171 -12.43 4.95 3.53
N TYR A 172 -11.36 5.06 2.76
CA TYR A 172 -11.30 5.86 1.55
C TYR A 172 -10.50 5.11 0.48
N GLU A 173 -11.15 4.74 -0.61
CA GLU A 173 -10.57 3.99 -1.71
C GLU A 173 -10.35 4.89 -2.93
N TRP A 174 -9.24 4.69 -3.65
CA TRP A 174 -8.97 5.29 -4.94
C TRP A 174 -8.37 4.26 -5.90
N SER A 175 -8.09 4.67 -7.14
CA SER A 175 -7.67 3.79 -8.23
C SER A 175 -6.39 2.98 -7.97
N HIS A 176 -5.53 3.44 -7.05
CA HIS A 176 -4.22 2.88 -6.77
C HIS A 176 -4.06 2.50 -5.29
N GLY A 177 -5.14 2.47 -4.51
CA GLY A 177 -5.00 2.19 -3.09
C GLY A 177 -6.20 2.50 -2.21
N MET A 178 -5.96 2.41 -0.91
CA MET A 178 -6.95 2.69 0.13
C MET A 178 -6.29 3.26 1.37
N LEU A 179 -7.00 4.16 2.05
CA LEU A 179 -6.66 4.70 3.35
C LEU A 179 -7.75 4.29 4.35
N LEU A 180 -7.30 3.72 5.46
CA LEU A 180 -8.12 3.29 6.58
C LEU A 180 -7.72 4.08 7.82
N ARG A 181 -8.69 4.45 8.65
CA ARG A 181 -8.42 5.04 9.98
C ARG A 181 -9.20 4.33 11.06
N ILE A 182 -8.56 4.23 12.21
CA ILE A 182 -9.09 3.65 13.44
C ILE A 182 -8.36 4.29 14.61
N GLU A 183 -9.10 4.96 15.47
CA GLU A 183 -8.53 5.75 16.58
C GLU A 183 -7.47 6.75 16.06
N ALA A 184 -6.25 6.72 16.62
CA ALA A 184 -5.13 7.54 16.18
C ALA A 184 -4.35 6.93 14.99
N ALA A 185 -4.57 5.66 14.66
CA ALA A 185 -3.81 4.94 13.64
C ALA A 185 -4.38 5.18 12.23
N LYS A 186 -3.47 5.42 11.28
CA LYS A 186 -3.74 5.56 9.85
C LYS A 186 -3.07 4.39 9.11
N ILE A 187 -3.82 3.57 8.39
CA ILE A 187 -3.28 2.46 7.57
C ILE A 187 -3.50 2.76 6.10
N ALA A 188 -2.45 2.79 5.30
CA ALA A 188 -2.52 3.03 3.86
C ALA A 188 -2.00 1.84 3.06
N ILE A 189 -2.71 1.50 1.99
CA ILE A 189 -2.33 0.50 1.00
C ILE A 189 -2.19 1.24 -0.32
N ILE A 190 -1.00 1.23 -0.92
CA ILE A 190 -0.69 2.03 -2.10
C ILE A 190 0.08 1.19 -3.11
N GLN A 191 -0.44 1.08 -4.32
CA GLN A 191 0.29 0.56 -5.47
C GLN A 191 0.96 1.72 -6.20
N HIS A 192 2.29 1.75 -6.19
CA HIS A 192 3.07 2.76 -6.93
C HIS A 192 3.20 2.41 -8.41
N ASP A 193 3.45 1.13 -8.66
CA ASP A 193 3.63 0.56 -9.98
C ASP A 193 3.18 -0.92 -9.97
N PRO A 194 3.10 -1.59 -11.14
CA PRO A 194 2.69 -3.00 -11.19
C PRO A 194 3.56 -3.95 -10.36
N GLU A 195 4.80 -3.58 -10.03
CA GLU A 195 5.78 -4.41 -9.33
C GLU A 195 5.95 -4.04 -7.85
N THR A 196 5.31 -2.95 -7.39
CA THR A 196 5.50 -2.40 -6.04
C THR A 196 4.18 -2.07 -5.35
N LEU A 197 3.94 -2.71 -4.21
CA LEU A 197 2.88 -2.39 -3.27
C LEU A 197 3.46 -1.95 -1.93
N GLU A 198 2.90 -0.91 -1.33
CA GLU A 198 3.23 -0.45 0.01
C GLU A 198 2.03 -0.58 0.95
N ILE A 199 2.26 -1.17 2.12
CA ILE A 199 1.31 -1.21 3.23
C ILE A 199 1.96 -0.47 4.38
N SER A 200 1.39 0.65 4.77
CA SER A 200 1.96 1.56 5.75
C SER A 200 1.03 1.79 6.93
N GLY A 201 1.58 1.79 8.13
CA GLY A 201 0.89 2.23 9.35
C GLY A 201 1.55 3.47 9.89
N ARG A 202 0.76 4.49 10.24
CA ARG A 202 1.23 5.79 10.71
C ARG A 202 0.45 6.26 11.93
N ILE A 203 1.16 6.97 12.82
CA ILE A 203 0.59 7.68 13.97
C ILE A 203 1.30 9.03 14.16
N ASP A 204 0.57 10.01 14.68
CA ASP A 204 1.12 11.29 15.09
C ASP A 204 1.64 11.17 16.53
N ASN A 205 2.92 11.52 16.75
CA ASN A 205 3.57 11.39 18.05
C ASN A 205 2.96 12.32 19.11
N ALA A 206 2.34 13.44 18.70
CA ALA A 206 1.70 14.37 19.65
C ALA A 206 0.41 13.80 20.27
N ILE A 207 -0.27 12.89 19.57
CA ILE A 207 -1.51 12.25 20.06
C ILE A 207 -1.22 11.27 21.22
N THR A 208 0.02 10.80 21.34
CA THR A 208 0.43 9.85 22.38
C THR A 208 0.92 10.50 23.68
N ASP A 209 1.27 11.79 23.65
CA ASP A 209 1.76 12.51 24.85
C ASP A 209 0.65 12.69 25.92
N ASP A 210 -0.63 12.71 25.52
CA ASP A 210 -1.77 12.87 26.43
C ASP A 210 -2.14 11.56 27.17
N ASN A 211 -1.68 10.38 26.71
CA ASN A 211 -2.15 9.07 27.16
C ASN A 211 -1.10 8.21 27.90
N SER A 212 0.05 8.76 28.30
CA SER A 212 1.12 8.08 29.05
C SER A 212 1.85 6.91 28.34
N ASP A 213 1.48 6.59 27.10
CA ASP A 213 2.11 5.51 26.34
C ASP A 213 3.42 5.97 25.69
N THR A 214 4.53 5.47 26.24
CA THR A 214 5.90 5.78 25.78
C THR A 214 6.26 5.20 24.40
N VAL A 215 5.35 4.48 23.74
CA VAL A 215 5.61 3.73 22.51
C VAL A 215 4.43 3.87 21.52
N PRO A 216 4.42 4.90 20.67
CA PRO A 216 3.30 5.22 19.77
C PRO A 216 2.88 4.08 18.85
N MET A 217 3.84 3.25 18.43
CA MET A 217 3.59 2.15 17.52
C MET A 217 2.72 1.03 18.11
N LYS A 218 2.54 0.97 19.43
CA LYS A 218 1.61 0.04 20.09
C LYS A 218 0.20 0.15 19.53
N SER A 219 -0.26 1.37 19.27
CA SER A 219 -1.62 1.62 18.75
C SER A 219 -1.75 1.31 17.26
N VAL A 220 -0.64 1.24 16.52
CA VAL A 220 -0.65 1.03 15.05
C VAL A 220 -0.56 -0.45 14.69
N TRP A 221 0.30 -1.20 15.37
CA TRP A 221 0.59 -2.60 15.06
C TRP A 221 -0.62 -3.53 14.98
N PRO A 222 -1.60 -3.43 15.91
CA PRO A 222 -2.79 -4.26 15.86
C PRO A 222 -3.57 -4.16 14.55
N TYR A 223 -3.54 -3.01 13.90
CA TYR A 223 -4.25 -2.76 12.65
C TYR A 223 -3.36 -2.95 11.42
N LEU A 224 -2.09 -2.61 11.53
CA LEU A 224 -1.11 -2.85 10.47
C LEU A 224 -0.91 -4.35 10.23
N SER A 225 -0.87 -5.15 11.31
CA SER A 225 -0.79 -6.60 11.26
C SER A 225 -1.98 -7.21 10.49
N ILE A 226 -3.21 -6.74 10.73
CA ILE A 226 -4.40 -7.19 9.98
C ILE A 226 -4.24 -6.96 8.47
N ALA A 227 -3.82 -5.75 8.07
CA ALA A 227 -3.65 -5.42 6.66
C ALA A 227 -2.53 -6.25 6.01
N LEU A 228 -1.41 -6.44 6.72
CA LEU A 228 -0.29 -7.23 6.23
C LEU A 228 -0.64 -8.72 6.11
N THR A 229 -1.29 -9.31 7.11
CA THR A 229 -1.72 -10.72 7.08
C THR A 229 -2.66 -10.96 5.90
N ALA A 230 -3.71 -10.13 5.76
CA ALA A 230 -4.67 -10.28 4.66
C ALA A 230 -3.99 -10.17 3.28
N ALA A 231 -2.96 -9.32 3.15
CA ALA A 231 -2.17 -9.23 1.93
C ALA A 231 -1.31 -10.48 1.67
N ILE A 232 -0.61 -10.98 2.68
CA ILE A 232 0.21 -12.19 2.57
C ILE A 232 -0.65 -13.40 2.21
N GLU A 233 -1.78 -13.59 2.89
CA GLU A 233 -2.73 -14.68 2.60
C GLU A 233 -3.22 -14.59 1.15
N TYR A 234 -3.59 -13.39 0.69
CA TYR A 234 -4.00 -13.18 -0.69
C TYR A 234 -2.90 -13.54 -1.70
N PHE A 235 -1.67 -13.09 -1.46
CA PHE A 235 -0.54 -13.42 -2.33
C PHE A 235 -0.21 -14.91 -2.33
N ASP A 236 -0.37 -15.58 -1.20
CA ASP A 236 -0.12 -17.01 -1.07
C ASP A 236 -1.19 -17.83 -1.82
N GLU A 237 -2.45 -17.42 -1.79
CA GLU A 237 -3.53 -17.99 -2.61
C GLU A 237 -3.24 -17.88 -4.12
N LEU A 238 -2.73 -16.72 -4.55
CA LEU A 238 -2.33 -16.48 -5.93
C LEU A 238 -0.99 -17.15 -6.29
N SER A 239 -0.27 -17.72 -5.32
CA SER A 239 1.11 -18.17 -5.48
C SER A 239 2.03 -17.07 -6.05
N SER A 240 1.75 -15.81 -5.69
CA SER A 240 2.52 -14.65 -6.08
C SER A 240 3.91 -14.71 -5.44
N GLN A 241 4.92 -14.32 -6.21
CA GLN A 241 6.32 -14.36 -5.77
C GLN A 241 6.77 -12.95 -5.45
N TYR A 242 7.20 -12.73 -4.20
CA TYR A 242 7.45 -11.38 -3.69
C TYR A 242 8.58 -11.33 -2.66
N ILE A 243 9.10 -10.12 -2.44
CA ILE A 243 10.07 -9.78 -1.41
C ILE A 243 9.45 -8.69 -0.54
N ILE A 244 9.51 -8.84 0.78
CA ILE A 244 9.01 -7.83 1.73
C ILE A 244 10.19 -7.13 2.37
N ARG A 245 10.19 -5.81 2.29
CA ARG A 245 11.07 -4.94 3.07
C ARG A 245 10.26 -4.11 4.05
N ILE A 246 10.84 -3.81 5.19
CA ILE A 246 10.25 -2.93 6.20
C ILE A 246 11.08 -1.65 6.29
N ILE A 247 10.40 -0.51 6.33
CA ILE A 247 11.00 0.82 6.36
C ILE A 247 10.41 1.57 7.56
N PRO A 248 11.18 1.76 8.64
CA PRO A 248 10.80 2.62 9.74
C PRO A 248 11.15 4.07 9.44
N PHE A 249 10.14 4.94 9.45
CA PHE A 249 10.26 6.38 9.29
C PHE A 249 9.93 7.09 10.61
N GLY A 250 10.81 8.00 11.00
CA GLY A 250 10.66 8.80 12.22
C GLY A 250 11.80 8.54 13.21
N ASN A 251 12.16 9.58 13.94
CA ASN A 251 13.33 9.56 14.83
C ASN A 251 13.20 8.58 15.98
N ILE A 252 11.96 8.20 16.36
CA ILE A 252 11.71 7.24 17.44
C ILE A 252 12.35 5.86 17.17
N PHE A 253 12.54 5.51 15.90
CA PHE A 253 13.09 4.21 15.49
C PHE A 253 14.61 4.15 15.52
N TYR A 254 15.31 5.27 15.72
CA TYR A 254 16.77 5.31 15.66
C TYR A 254 17.35 5.95 16.92
N ALA A 255 18.42 5.36 17.46
CA ALA A 255 19.08 5.94 18.63
C ALA A 255 19.83 7.24 18.26
N GLU A 256 20.34 7.31 17.03
CA GLU A 256 21.11 8.44 16.52
C GLU A 256 20.17 9.47 15.87
N LYS A 257 20.30 10.75 16.29
CA LYS A 257 19.40 11.86 15.88
C LYS A 257 19.37 12.17 14.38
N ASN A 258 20.43 11.80 13.65
CA ASN A 258 20.58 12.10 12.23
C ASN A 258 20.37 10.86 11.34
N ALA A 259 19.85 9.76 11.90
CA ALA A 259 19.62 8.55 11.13
C ALA A 259 18.53 8.78 10.07
N LEU A 260 18.82 8.41 8.83
CA LEU A 260 17.84 8.42 7.76
C LEU A 260 17.04 7.10 7.75
N PRO A 261 15.76 7.14 7.36
CA PRO A 261 14.97 5.93 7.14
C PRO A 261 15.67 4.97 6.17
N ARG A 262 15.72 3.68 6.53
CA ARG A 262 16.35 2.63 5.71
C ARG A 262 15.41 1.45 5.50
N ALA A 263 15.47 0.87 4.30
CA ALA A 263 14.78 -0.39 4.01
C ALA A 263 15.59 -1.58 4.52
N PHE A 264 14.95 -2.39 5.36
CA PHE A 264 15.49 -3.65 5.86
C PHE A 264 14.77 -4.81 5.18
N ASP A 265 15.51 -5.83 4.75
CA ASP A 265 14.90 -7.10 4.37
C ASP A 265 14.20 -7.69 5.60
N LEU A 266 12.91 -8.01 5.47
CA LEU A 266 12.10 -8.41 6.62
C LEU A 266 12.58 -9.73 7.21
N THR A 267 13.00 -10.69 6.38
CA THR A 267 13.50 -11.99 6.86
C THR A 267 14.80 -11.81 7.64
N GLN A 268 15.76 -11.04 7.12
CA GLN A 268 17.01 -10.74 7.82
C GLN A 268 16.78 -9.95 9.11
N LEU A 269 15.84 -9.02 9.10
CA LEU A 269 15.47 -8.26 10.29
C LEU A 269 14.91 -9.18 11.39
N LEU A 270 13.97 -10.06 11.06
CA LEU A 270 13.36 -10.99 12.02
C LEU A 270 14.40 -11.97 12.59
N ILE A 271 15.33 -12.46 11.76
CA ILE A 271 16.46 -13.28 12.22
C ILE A 271 17.34 -12.52 13.21
N SER A 272 17.64 -11.25 12.89
CA SER A 272 18.47 -10.40 13.75
C SER A 272 17.77 -10.05 15.07
N ASN A 273 16.45 -9.83 15.03
CA ASN A 273 15.61 -9.60 16.20
C ASN A 273 15.59 -10.84 17.12
N ASP A 274 15.44 -12.05 16.56
CA ASP A 274 15.44 -13.30 17.32
C ASP A 274 16.80 -13.61 17.96
N PHE A 275 17.87 -13.56 17.16
CA PHE A 275 19.19 -14.02 17.60
C PHE A 275 20.00 -12.95 18.33
N LEU A 276 20.14 -11.77 17.74
CA LEU A 276 21.03 -10.73 18.24
C LEU A 276 20.33 -9.75 19.18
N LYS A 277 18.99 -9.69 19.15
CA LYS A 277 18.16 -8.72 19.88
C LYS A 277 18.59 -7.27 19.64
N ARG A 278 19.31 -7.03 18.55
CA ARG A 278 19.88 -5.74 18.15
C ARG A 278 20.00 -5.74 16.63
N VAL A 279 19.64 -4.61 16.04
CA VAL A 279 19.81 -4.37 14.61
C VAL A 279 20.56 -3.06 14.48
N ALA A 280 21.66 -3.10 13.73
CA ALA A 280 22.48 -1.93 13.46
C ALA A 280 22.94 -1.95 12.01
N TYR A 281 23.13 -0.78 11.43
CA TYR A 281 23.67 -0.63 10.09
C TYR A 281 24.70 0.49 10.05
N ARG A 282 25.63 0.40 9.10
CA ARG A 282 26.57 1.50 8.83
C ARG A 282 26.06 2.35 7.68
N ASP A 283 26.15 3.66 7.86
CA ASP A 283 25.95 4.67 6.82
C ASP A 283 26.99 5.77 7.00
N ASN A 284 27.70 6.13 5.93
CA ASN A 284 28.80 7.10 5.96
C ASN A 284 29.82 6.90 7.10
N GLY A 285 30.12 5.65 7.46
CA GLY A 285 31.03 5.29 8.55
C GLY A 285 30.42 5.38 9.97
N ILE A 286 29.21 5.90 10.11
CA ILE A 286 28.47 6.00 11.37
C ILE A 286 27.65 4.72 11.55
N LEU A 287 27.68 4.16 12.77
CA LEU A 287 26.88 3.00 13.13
C LEU A 287 25.54 3.49 13.72
N HIS A 288 24.45 3.17 13.04
CA HIS A 288 23.09 3.49 13.45
C HIS A 288 22.40 2.28 14.06
N HIS A 289 21.64 2.49 15.13
CA HIS A 289 20.93 1.46 15.88
C HIS A 289 19.43 1.62 15.73
N LEU A 290 18.79 0.52 15.35
CA LEU A 290 17.35 0.43 15.24
C LEU A 290 16.75 0.14 16.62
N ASN A 291 15.83 0.99 17.05
CA ASN A 291 15.09 0.85 18.30
C ASN A 291 13.97 -0.21 18.13
N LEU A 292 14.30 -1.45 18.45
CA LEU A 292 13.39 -2.58 18.31
C LEU A 292 12.17 -2.51 19.25
N VAL A 293 12.24 -1.74 20.34
CA VAL A 293 11.09 -1.55 21.25
C VAL A 293 10.02 -0.69 20.59
N GLN A 294 10.43 0.32 19.81
CA GLN A 294 9.51 1.13 19.01
C GLN A 294 9.06 0.38 17.76
N LEU A 295 9.95 -0.40 17.14
CA LEU A 295 9.62 -1.15 15.93
C LEU A 295 8.68 -2.31 16.18
N PHE A 296 8.90 -3.12 17.23
CA PHE A 296 8.08 -4.27 17.58
C PHE A 296 7.70 -4.17 19.06
N PRO A 297 6.66 -3.37 19.38
CA PRO A 297 6.21 -3.23 20.74
C PRO A 297 5.56 -4.52 21.22
N GLU A 298 5.88 -4.90 22.46
CA GLU A 298 5.30 -6.04 23.21
C GLU A 298 5.67 -7.44 22.68
N LEU A 299 5.45 -7.69 21.39
CA LEU A 299 5.84 -8.91 20.69
C LEU A 299 7.18 -8.69 19.99
N LYS A 300 8.10 -9.65 20.13
CA LYS A 300 9.37 -9.68 19.39
C LYS A 300 9.28 -10.78 18.33
N PRO A 301 8.65 -10.50 17.18
CA PRO A 301 8.37 -11.54 16.20
C PRO A 301 9.68 -12.10 15.65
N LYS A 302 9.71 -13.42 15.52
CA LYS A 302 10.81 -14.21 14.95
C LYS A 302 10.49 -14.73 13.57
N THR A 303 9.21 -14.72 13.21
CA THR A 303 8.66 -15.23 11.95
C THR A 303 7.62 -14.27 11.41
N LEU A 304 7.27 -14.41 10.13
CA LEU A 304 6.19 -13.60 9.54
C LEU A 304 4.84 -13.99 10.14
N ALA A 305 4.66 -15.26 10.45
CA ALA A 305 3.49 -15.78 11.15
C ALA A 305 3.29 -15.15 12.54
N GLU A 306 4.36 -14.91 13.30
CA GLU A 306 4.27 -14.25 14.61
C GLU A 306 3.86 -12.76 14.52
N ILE A 307 3.99 -12.12 13.34
CA ILE A 307 3.43 -10.78 13.14
C ILE A 307 1.90 -10.82 13.16
N ASP A 308 1.28 -11.89 12.68
CA ASP A 308 -0.19 -12.07 12.73
C ASP A 308 -0.72 -12.11 14.17
N GLU A 309 0.08 -12.58 15.13
CA GLU A 309 -0.29 -12.59 16.56
C GLU A 309 -0.41 -11.18 17.15
N MET A 310 0.16 -10.16 16.49
CA MET A 310 0.08 -8.76 16.91
C MET A 310 -1.29 -8.13 16.60
N LYS A 311 -2.18 -8.81 15.86
CA LYS A 311 -3.45 -8.24 15.40
C LYS A 311 -4.41 -7.86 16.52
N ALA A 312 -5.22 -6.84 16.27
CA ALA A 312 -6.31 -6.48 17.18
C ALA A 312 -7.25 -7.68 17.34
N LYS A 313 -7.55 -8.06 18.59
CA LYS A 313 -8.57 -9.07 18.86
C LYS A 313 -9.92 -8.49 18.41
N SER A 314 -10.58 -9.19 17.50
CA SER A 314 -11.97 -8.88 17.15
C SER A 314 -12.82 -9.05 18.40
N ASN A 315 -13.46 -7.98 18.87
CA ASN A 315 -14.49 -8.01 19.92
C ASN A 315 -15.81 -8.67 19.41
N ASN A 316 -15.70 -9.82 18.74
CA ASN A 316 -16.81 -10.72 18.49
C ASN A 316 -16.78 -11.84 19.53
N SER A 317 -16.51 -11.52 20.80
CA SER A 317 -17.04 -12.35 21.87
C SER A 317 -18.55 -12.17 21.81
N THR A 318 -19.25 -13.12 21.21
CA THR A 318 -20.51 -13.59 21.78
C THR A 318 -20.18 -14.05 23.20
N GLY A 319 -20.06 -13.09 24.11
CA GLY A 319 -20.20 -13.34 25.52
C GLY A 319 -21.60 -13.90 25.67
N LYS A 320 -21.68 -15.16 26.09
CA LYS A 320 -22.89 -15.66 26.71
C LYS A 320 -23.20 -14.67 27.82
N GLU A 321 -24.21 -13.82 27.60
CA GLU A 321 -24.92 -13.21 28.70
C GLU A 321 -25.50 -14.38 29.49
N GLU A 322 -24.79 -14.76 30.55
CA GLU A 322 -25.40 -15.55 31.61
C GLU A 322 -26.52 -14.69 32.17
N ASN A 323 -27.75 -15.11 31.87
CA ASN A 323 -28.96 -14.67 32.52
C ASN A 323 -28.82 -14.88 34.03
N GLU A 324 -28.44 -13.85 34.76
CA GLU A 324 -28.88 -13.67 36.13
C GLU A 324 -29.90 -12.54 36.17
N SER A 325 -31.15 -12.95 36.07
CA SER A 325 -32.31 -12.14 36.41
C SER A 325 -32.27 -11.77 37.90
N ARG A 326 -32.18 -10.48 38.20
CA ARG A 326 -32.77 -9.90 39.41
C ARG A 326 -33.34 -8.52 39.11
N ASN A 327 -34.66 -8.46 39.10
CA ASN A 327 -35.45 -7.24 39.12
C ASN A 327 -35.13 -6.42 40.38
N ASP A 328 -34.91 -5.11 40.23
CA ASP A 328 -35.90 -4.12 40.69
C ASP A 328 -35.61 -2.70 40.14
N PRO A 329 -36.64 -1.87 39.88
CA PRO A 329 -36.50 -0.57 39.26
C PRO A 329 -36.36 0.54 40.31
N MET A 330 -35.28 1.32 40.23
CA MET A 330 -35.24 2.62 40.91
C MET A 330 -34.59 3.66 40.00
N PHE A 331 -35.43 4.60 39.57
CA PHE A 331 -35.04 5.87 39.00
C PHE A 331 -34.08 6.60 39.94
N LEU A 332 -32.89 6.95 39.43
CA LEU A 332 -32.09 8.05 39.96
C LEU A 332 -31.59 8.91 38.79
N PRO A 333 -31.83 10.24 38.82
CA PRO A 333 -31.45 11.15 37.75
C PRO A 333 -29.93 11.37 37.74
N LEU A 334 -29.36 11.47 36.53
CA LEU A 334 -27.97 11.88 36.32
C LEU A 334 -27.73 13.30 36.88
N PRO A 335 -26.62 13.56 37.58
CA PRO A 335 -26.26 14.93 37.94
C PRO A 335 -25.81 15.70 36.70
N GLU A 336 -26.43 16.85 36.46
CA GLU A 336 -25.93 17.88 35.55
C GLU A 336 -24.48 18.22 35.89
N ARG A 337 -23.55 17.89 35.00
CA ARG A 337 -22.22 18.49 35.02
C ARG A 337 -22.28 19.81 34.26
N SER A 338 -22.18 20.87 35.05
CA SER A 338 -21.96 22.25 34.68
C SER A 338 -20.81 22.42 33.69
N TYR A 339 -21.11 23.04 32.54
CA TYR A 339 -20.10 23.55 31.63
C TYR A 339 -19.34 24.69 32.32
N THR A 340 -18.09 24.44 32.71
CA THR A 340 -17.16 25.53 33.01
C THR A 340 -16.64 26.10 31.70
N THR A 341 -17.08 27.32 31.45
CA THR A 341 -16.68 28.22 30.38
C THR A 341 -15.23 28.62 30.59
N GLY A 342 -14.38 28.43 29.59
CA GLY A 342 -13.10 29.15 29.47
C GLY A 342 -11.82 28.32 29.62
N CYS A 343 -11.36 27.74 28.52
CA CYS A 343 -9.95 27.83 28.16
C CYS A 343 -9.85 27.82 26.63
N GLY A 344 -9.55 28.98 26.05
CA GLY A 344 -9.61 29.22 24.62
C GLY A 344 -8.59 28.39 23.85
N ARG A 345 -9.07 27.69 22.81
CA ARG A 345 -8.21 27.19 21.73
C ARG A 345 -7.45 28.38 21.14
N ARG A 346 -6.13 28.40 21.33
CA ARG A 346 -5.24 29.25 20.54
C ARG A 346 -5.23 28.72 19.10
N VAL A 347 -6.11 29.26 18.28
CA VAL A 347 -5.96 29.23 16.82
C VAL A 347 -5.01 30.37 16.45
N SER A 348 -3.74 30.05 16.24
CA SER A 348 -2.83 30.97 15.55
C SER A 348 -3.18 30.93 14.07
N PHE A 349 -4.03 31.85 13.62
CA PHE A 349 -4.09 32.25 12.23
C PHE A 349 -2.77 32.97 11.91
N GLY A 350 -1.82 32.27 11.29
CA GLY A 350 -0.70 32.93 10.63
C GLY A 350 -1.27 33.88 9.57
N SER A 351 -1.12 35.18 9.80
CA SER A 351 -1.52 36.22 8.86
C SER A 351 -0.69 36.12 7.58
N VAL A 352 -1.31 35.77 6.46
CA VAL A 352 -0.71 35.90 5.13
C VAL A 352 -0.62 37.40 4.82
N LYS A 353 0.56 38.00 4.99
CA LYS A 353 0.83 39.33 4.43
C LYS A 353 1.07 39.15 2.94
N CYS A 354 0.08 39.51 2.13
CA CYS A 354 0.28 39.72 0.69
C CYS A 354 1.30 40.85 0.51
N ILE A 355 2.48 40.53 0.01
CA ILE A 355 3.46 41.52 -0.44
C ILE A 355 2.89 42.12 -1.73
N PRO A 356 2.52 43.41 -1.79
CA PRO A 356 2.05 44.02 -3.02
C PRO A 356 3.25 44.09 -3.98
N GLN A 357 3.16 43.41 -5.12
CA GLN A 357 4.08 43.70 -6.22
C GLN A 357 3.78 45.12 -6.74
N PRO A 358 4.81 45.93 -7.08
CA PRO A 358 4.59 47.26 -7.61
C PRO A 358 3.83 47.17 -8.94
N LEU A 359 2.74 47.94 -9.06
CA LEU A 359 2.01 48.11 -10.31
C LEU A 359 2.98 48.59 -11.40
N GLN A 360 3.29 47.72 -12.36
CA GLN A 360 3.78 48.18 -13.65
C GLN A 360 2.62 48.83 -14.41
N LYS A 361 2.91 50.04 -14.90
CA LYS A 361 2.01 50.98 -15.53
C LYS A 361 1.21 50.32 -16.67
N ILE A 362 -0.10 50.52 -16.61
CA ILE A 362 -1.00 50.37 -17.74
C ILE A 362 -0.84 51.64 -18.59
N GLU A 363 -0.46 51.48 -19.86
CA GLU A 363 -0.79 52.47 -20.90
C GLU A 363 -2.10 52.04 -21.59
N PRO A 364 -3.00 52.97 -21.92
CA PRO A 364 -4.34 52.66 -22.39
C PRO A 364 -4.49 52.75 -23.92
N ASP A 365 -5.64 52.24 -24.36
CA ASP A 365 -6.38 52.51 -25.60
C ASP A 365 -5.94 51.79 -26.89
N VAL A 366 -6.77 50.84 -27.34
CA VAL A 366 -7.63 50.99 -28.53
C VAL A 366 -8.91 50.18 -28.33
N GLU A 367 -10.06 50.88 -28.32
CA GLU A 367 -11.41 50.33 -28.42
C GLU A 367 -11.65 49.71 -29.81
N LEU A 368 -12.34 48.56 -29.86
CA LEU A 368 -13.28 48.22 -30.94
C LEU A 368 -14.21 47.10 -30.48
N ASP A 369 -15.50 47.37 -30.66
CA ASP A 369 -16.66 46.68 -30.11
C ASP A 369 -17.04 45.38 -30.84
N ASP A 370 -17.85 44.58 -30.12
CA ASP A 370 -18.81 43.55 -30.53
C ASP A 370 -18.40 42.09 -30.89
N MET A 371 -18.72 41.22 -29.92
CA MET A 371 -19.39 39.91 -30.01
C MET A 371 -18.54 38.61 -30.15
N PRO A 372 -19.06 37.48 -29.60
CA PRO A 372 -18.40 36.75 -28.53
C PRO A 372 -17.57 35.59 -29.08
N ASN A 373 -16.37 35.38 -28.53
CA ASN A 373 -15.68 34.12 -28.75
C ASN A 373 -15.10 33.61 -27.43
N GLU A 374 -15.86 32.70 -26.85
CA GLU A 374 -15.53 31.83 -25.73
C GLU A 374 -14.28 31.00 -26.09
N LYS A 375 -13.10 31.61 -26.01
CA LYS A 375 -11.84 30.85 -26.11
C LYS A 375 -11.66 30.06 -24.84
N SER A 376 -11.75 28.76 -25.04
CA SER A 376 -11.94 27.71 -24.06
C SER A 376 -10.96 27.78 -22.88
N LYS A 377 -11.50 27.65 -21.66
CA LYS A 377 -10.75 27.26 -20.44
C LYS A 377 -9.82 26.07 -20.67
N LYS A 378 -10.06 25.27 -21.71
CA LYS A 378 -9.25 24.13 -22.14
C LYS A 378 -7.78 24.47 -22.37
N THR A 379 -7.47 25.62 -22.99
CA THR A 379 -6.08 25.99 -23.33
C THR A 379 -5.26 26.45 -22.12
N GLN A 380 -5.88 27.08 -21.12
CA GLN A 380 -5.19 27.39 -19.85
C GLN A 380 -4.98 26.14 -18.98
N TYR A 381 -5.90 25.18 -19.04
CA TYR A 381 -5.73 23.89 -18.37
C TYR A 381 -4.65 23.03 -19.02
N GLU A 382 -4.55 23.02 -20.36
CA GLU A 382 -3.49 22.31 -21.08
C GLU A 382 -2.11 22.89 -20.73
N ILE A 383 -1.95 24.22 -20.69
CA ILE A 383 -0.69 24.87 -20.29
C ILE A 383 -0.33 24.58 -18.81
N MET A 384 -1.32 24.45 -17.91
CA MET A 384 -1.06 24.10 -16.50
C MET A 384 -0.69 22.62 -16.33
N VAL A 385 -1.30 21.73 -17.10
CA VAL A 385 -1.01 20.30 -17.07
C VAL A 385 0.36 20.03 -17.67
N ASP A 386 0.71 20.68 -18.78
CA ASP A 386 2.02 20.54 -19.40
C ASP A 386 3.13 21.04 -18.46
N ASN A 387 2.95 22.19 -17.80
CA ASN A 387 3.90 22.68 -16.80
C ASN A 387 4.03 21.74 -15.58
N TYR A 388 2.95 21.05 -15.20
CA TYR A 388 2.96 20.10 -14.08
C TYR A 388 3.63 18.77 -14.46
N VAL A 389 3.40 18.31 -15.69
CA VAL A 389 4.06 17.13 -16.26
C VAL A 389 5.55 17.40 -16.43
N ASP A 390 5.94 18.58 -16.92
CA ASP A 390 7.34 18.99 -17.03
C ASP A 390 8.02 19.08 -15.65
N LEU A 391 7.33 19.59 -14.63
CA LEU A 391 7.85 19.64 -13.26
C LEU A 391 8.07 18.23 -12.66
N ILE A 392 7.16 17.29 -12.92
CA ILE A 392 7.29 15.90 -12.47
C ILE A 392 8.41 15.18 -13.23
N MET A 393 8.52 15.41 -14.54
CA MET A 393 9.57 14.81 -15.35
C MET A 393 10.95 15.33 -14.98
N ASP A 394 11.08 16.62 -14.69
CA ASP A 394 12.34 17.22 -14.21
C ASP A 394 12.73 16.71 -12.82
N GLU A 395 11.77 16.55 -11.90
CA GLU A 395 12.02 15.98 -10.57
C GLU A 395 12.39 14.49 -10.65
N THR A 396 11.74 13.75 -11.54
CA THR A 396 12.03 12.32 -11.78
C THR A 396 13.42 12.15 -12.41
N MET A 397 13.79 13.02 -13.37
CA MET A 397 15.13 13.01 -14.00
C MET A 397 16.23 13.47 -13.05
N ARG A 398 15.94 14.34 -12.06
CA ARG A 398 16.87 14.66 -10.97
C ARG A 398 17.13 13.47 -10.05
N GLN A 399 16.12 12.66 -9.75
CA GLN A 399 16.28 11.47 -8.91
C GLN A 399 17.03 10.34 -9.62
N ILE A 400 17.01 10.28 -10.96
CA ILE A 400 17.81 9.33 -11.74
C ILE A 400 19.30 9.72 -11.79
N LYS A 401 19.65 10.98 -11.54
CA LYS A 401 21.06 11.47 -11.55
C LYS A 401 21.82 11.27 -10.23
N ILE A 402 21.23 10.63 -9.22
CA ILE A 402 21.97 10.16 -8.04
C ILE A 402 22.19 8.67 -8.24
N SER A 403 23.19 8.35 -9.06
CA SER A 403 23.80 7.02 -9.20
C SER A 403 25.01 6.90 -8.26
#